data_AF-A0A0K8PKN3-F1
#
_entry.id   AF-A0A0K8PKN3-F1
#
_cell.length_a   1.000
_cell.length_b   1.000
_cell.length_c   1.000
_cell.angle_alpha   90.00
_cell.angle_beta   90.00
_cell.angle_gamma   90.00
#
_symmetry.space_group_name_H-M   'P 1'
#
loop_
_entity.id
_entity.type
_entity.pdbx_description
1 polymer ?
#
loop_
_entity_poly.entity_id
_entity_poly.type
_entity_poly.pdbx_seq_one_letter_code
_entity_poly.pdbx_strand_id
1 'polypeptide(L)'
;MTAAMRTITTSAHLEPDTTARVSVFAPTPEDEGFVSLRVGGEFIDLALIARPDTADALRALARAAEEAASALDRIADTTPDGAV
;
A
#
# COMPACT_ATOMS: atom_id res chain seq x y z
N MET A 1 -26.19 3.26 -19.96
CA MET A 1 -25.39 4.00 -18.96
C MET A 1 -24.33 3.07 -18.40
N THR A 2 -23.14 3.08 -18.98
CA THR A 2 -21.99 2.30 -18.49
C THR A 2 -21.38 3.08 -17.33
N ALA A 3 -21.30 2.48 -16.14
CA ALA A 3 -20.60 3.09 -15.02
C ALA A 3 -19.13 3.31 -15.43
N ALA A 4 -18.67 4.56 -15.44
CA ALA A 4 -17.27 4.86 -15.71
C ALA A 4 -16.40 4.18 -14.66
N MET A 5 -15.47 3.32 -15.10
CA MET A 5 -14.44 2.74 -14.24
C MET A 5 -13.65 3.87 -13.57
N ARG A 6 -13.68 3.90 -12.25
CA ARG A 6 -12.86 4.82 -11.44
C ARG A 6 -11.52 4.13 -11.20
N THR A 7 -10.60 4.28 -12.14
CA THR A 7 -9.24 3.74 -12.03
C THR A 7 -8.40 4.67 -11.16
N ILE A 8 -7.82 4.14 -10.08
CA ILE A 8 -6.72 4.79 -9.36
C ILE A 8 -5.45 4.13 -9.86
N THR A 9 -4.64 4.89 -10.60
CA THR A 9 -3.29 4.49 -10.97
C THR A 9 -2.34 5.15 -9.98
N THR A 10 -1.59 4.34 -9.22
CA THR A 10 -0.59 4.84 -8.29
C THR A 10 0.75 4.20 -8.64
N SER A 11 1.71 5.03 -9.06
CA SER A 11 3.12 4.64 -9.18
C SER A 11 3.86 5.23 -8.00
N ALA A 12 4.34 4.38 -7.10
CA ALA A 12 5.22 4.75 -6.01
C ALA A 12 6.51 3.95 -6.17
N HIS A 13 7.65 4.63 -6.15
CA HIS A 13 8.93 3.98 -5.92
C HIS A 13 9.03 3.82 -4.39
N LEU A 14 9.65 2.79 -3.84
CA LEU A 14 9.83 2.69 -2.39
C LEU A 14 11.31 2.45 -2.14
N GLU A 15 11.91 3.24 -1.26
CA GLU A 15 13.31 3.03 -0.90
C GLU A 15 13.43 1.80 0.03
N PRO A 16 14.60 1.12 0.02
CA PRO A 16 14.84 -0.03 0.88
C PRO A 16 14.68 0.27 2.39
N ASP A 17 14.98 1.51 2.80
CA ASP A 17 14.89 1.97 4.20
C ASP A 17 13.55 2.69 4.50
N THR A 18 12.48 2.28 3.83
CA THR A 18 11.15 2.87 4.02
C THR A 18 10.58 2.50 5.40
N THR A 19 10.16 3.52 6.15
CA THR A 19 9.50 3.32 7.45
C THR A 19 7.98 3.25 7.25
N ALA A 20 7.36 2.19 7.74
CA ALA A 20 5.91 2.07 7.84
C ALA A 20 5.42 2.57 9.20
N ARG A 21 4.48 3.51 9.23
CA ARG A 21 3.84 4.03 10.43
C ARG A 21 2.33 3.98 10.31
N VAL A 22 1.68 3.36 11.29
CA VAL A 22 0.22 3.41 11.47
C VAL A 22 -0.10 4.42 12.58
N SER A 23 -1.01 5.34 12.31
CA SER A 23 -1.55 6.31 13.27
C SER A 23 -3.06 6.18 13.34
N VAL A 24 -3.59 6.05 14.55
CA VAL A 24 -5.02 5.91 14.81
C VAL A 24 -5.56 7.22 15.37
N PHE A 25 -6.63 7.73 14.77
CA PHE A 25 -7.31 8.94 15.18
C PHE A 25 -8.69 8.55 15.72
N ALA A 26 -8.90 8.80 17.01
CA ALA A 26 -10.15 8.43 17.69
C ALA A 26 -11.33 9.28 17.16
N PRO A 27 -12.55 8.73 17.17
CA PRO A 27 -13.75 9.49 16.82
C PRO A 27 -13.91 10.71 17.73
N THR A 28 -14.41 11.79 17.16
CA THR A 28 -14.81 13.01 17.87
C THR A 28 -16.29 13.29 17.60
N PRO A 29 -16.92 14.25 18.29
CA PRO A 29 -18.29 14.66 17.95
C PRO A 29 -18.45 15.17 16.51
N GLU A 30 -17.36 15.56 15.84
CA GLU A 30 -17.35 16.18 14.50
C GLU A 30 -16.77 15.26 13.41
N ASP A 31 -16.14 14.14 13.77
CA ASP A 31 -15.47 13.22 12.83
C ASP A 31 -15.54 11.76 13.32
N GLU A 32 -15.79 10.82 12.40
CA GLU A 32 -15.98 9.39 12.70
C GLU A 32 -14.70 8.66 13.13
N GLY A 33 -13.55 9.34 13.12
CA GLY A 33 -12.24 8.75 13.34
C GLY A 33 -11.72 8.07 12.08
N PHE A 34 -10.41 7.82 12.05
CA PHE A 34 -9.76 7.18 10.91
C PHE A 34 -8.40 6.59 11.29
N VAL A 35 -7.87 5.75 10.41
CA VAL A 35 -6.50 5.25 10.46
C VAL A 35 -5.72 5.87 9.32
N SER A 36 -4.52 6.36 9.61
CA SER A 36 -3.54 6.73 8.59
C SER A 36 -2.39 5.72 8.60
N LEU A 37 -2.15 5.07 7.46
CA LEU A 37 -0.94 4.28 7.21
C LEU A 37 -0.03 5.08 6.29
N ARG A 38 1.20 5.33 6.72
CA ARG A 38 2.23 5.98 5.92
C ARG A 38 3.40 5.04 5.72
N VAL A 39 3.86 4.92 4.48
CA VAL A 39 5.09 4.20 4.13
C VAL A 39 5.96 5.19 3.38
N GLY A 40 7.05 5.65 3.99
CA GLY A 40 7.86 6.74 3.44
C GLY A 40 9.36 6.54 3.58
N GLY A 41 10.10 7.06 2.61
CA GLY A 41 11.56 7.23 2.55
C GLY A 41 11.93 8.67 2.14
N GLU A 42 13.17 8.92 1.71
CA GLU A 42 13.65 10.27 1.35
C GLU A 42 12.89 10.85 0.14
N PHE A 43 12.51 10.01 -0.83
CA PHE A 43 11.93 10.47 -2.10
C PHE A 43 10.52 9.99 -2.40
N ILE A 44 9.95 9.05 -1.63
CA ILE A 44 8.57 8.59 -1.82
C ILE A 44 7.84 8.42 -0.49
N ASP A 45 6.58 8.87 -0.45
CA ASP A 45 5.64 8.70 0.65
C ASP A 45 4.30 8.19 0.12
N LEU A 46 3.88 7.01 0.59
CA LEU A 46 2.56 6.45 0.38
C LEU A 46 1.72 6.72 1.63
N ALA A 47 0.65 7.49 1.50
CA ALA A 47 -0.30 7.74 2.59
C ALA A 47 -1.68 7.13 2.25
N LEU A 48 -2.15 6.23 3.12
CA LEU A 48 -3.49 5.66 3.07
C LEU A 48 -4.30 6.18 4.25
N ILE A 49 -5.52 6.64 3.99
CA ILE A 49 -6.47 7.09 5.01
C ILE A 49 -7.70 6.18 4.92
N ALA A 50 -8.03 5.51 6.03
CA ALA A 50 -9.12 4.55 6.11
C ALA A 50 -10.08 4.93 7.23
N ARG A 51 -11.37 5.02 6.89
CA ARG A 51 -12.45 5.30 7.85
C ARG A 51 -13.03 3.99 8.42
N PRO A 52 -13.90 4.05 9.44
CA PRO A 52 -14.68 2.90 9.86
C PRO A 52 -15.31 2.14 8.68
N ASP A 53 -15.50 0.83 8.85
CA ASP A 53 -16.06 -0.09 7.85
C ASP A 53 -15.26 -0.31 6.55
N THR A 54 -14.04 0.25 6.44
CA THR A 54 -13.17 0.05 5.27
C THR A 54 -12.03 -0.96 5.47
N ALA A 55 -12.03 -1.68 6.60
CA ALA A 55 -10.95 -2.60 6.97
C ALA A 55 -10.70 -3.71 5.93
N ASP A 56 -11.73 -4.20 5.25
CA ASP A 56 -11.58 -5.24 4.23
C ASP A 56 -10.81 -4.77 3.01
N ALA A 57 -10.90 -3.49 2.64
CA ALA A 57 -10.11 -2.93 1.55
C ALA A 57 -8.60 -2.91 1.90
N LEU A 58 -8.25 -2.58 3.15
CA LEU A 58 -6.86 -2.65 3.61
C LEU A 58 -6.33 -4.09 3.65
N ARG A 59 -7.15 -5.04 4.09
CA ARG A 59 -6.78 -6.47 4.07
C ARG A 59 -6.56 -6.98 2.65
N ALA A 60 -7.44 -6.61 1.72
CA ALA A 60 -7.28 -6.98 0.31
C ALA A 60 -6.00 -6.40 -0.29
N LEU A 61 -5.68 -5.14 0.01
CA LEU A 61 -4.45 -4.50 -0.43
C LEU A 61 -3.21 -5.20 0.14
N ALA A 62 -3.19 -5.50 1.45
CA ALA A 62 -2.08 -6.20 2.09
C ALA A 62 -1.83 -7.56 1.43
N ARG A 63 -2.90 -8.34 1.20
CA ARG A 63 -2.79 -9.63 0.52
C ARG A 63 -2.25 -9.50 -0.91
N ALA A 64 -2.75 -8.54 -1.69
CA ALA A 64 -2.28 -8.32 -3.05
C ALA A 64 -0.80 -7.90 -3.08
N ALA A 65 -0.37 -7.07 -2.14
CA ALA A 65 1.03 -6.66 -2.01
C ALA A 65 1.94 -7.86 -1.69
N GLU A 66 1.51 -8.75 -0.79
CA GLU A 66 2.28 -9.94 -0.41
C GLU A 66 2.36 -10.98 -1.54
N GLU A 67 1.26 -11.17 -2.29
CA GLU A 67 1.25 -12.01 -3.50
C GLU A 67 2.21 -11.47 -4.58
N ALA A 68 2.25 -10.14 -4.76
CA ALA A 68 3.18 -9.49 -5.68
C ALA A 68 4.65 -9.63 -5.24
N ALA A 69 4.95 -9.42 -3.96
CA ALA A 69 6.30 -9.62 -3.42
C ALA A 69 6.78 -11.06 -3.64
N SER A 70 5.94 -12.05 -3.30
CA SER A 70 6.25 -13.47 -3.53
C SER A 70 6.45 -13.82 -5.00
N ALA A 71 5.86 -13.07 -5.94
CA ALA A 71 6.11 -13.23 -7.36
C ALA A 71 7.46 -12.64 -7.78
N LEU A 72 7.85 -11.50 -7.23
CA LEU A 72 9.14 -10.86 -7.48
C LEU A 72 10.29 -11.72 -6.95
N ASP A 73 10.18 -12.29 -5.76
CA ASP A 73 11.20 -13.19 -5.19
C ASP A 73 11.46 -14.38 -6.13
N ARG A 74 10.39 -15.01 -6.63
CA ARG A 74 10.50 -16.11 -7.60
C ARG A 74 11.16 -15.68 -8.91
N ILE A 75 10.91 -14.46 -9.39
CA ILE A 75 11.56 -13.93 -10.59
C ILE A 75 13.06 -13.77 -10.34
N ALA A 76 13.46 -13.21 -9.19
CA ALA A 76 14.86 -13.07 -8.81
C ALA A 76 15.56 -14.43 -8.74
N ASP A 77 14.94 -15.44 -8.11
CA ASP A 77 15.49 -16.80 -8.00
C ASP A 77 15.66 -17.50 -9.36
N THR A 78 14.85 -17.15 -10.36
CA THR A 78 14.92 -17.72 -11.72
C THR A 78 15.83 -16.96 -12.67
N THR A 79 16.36 -15.81 -12.24
CA THR A 79 17.33 -15.03 -13.03
C THR A 79 18.71 -15.67 -12.85
N PRO A 80 19.33 -16.23 -13.91
CA PRO A 80 20.63 -16.87 -13.78
C PRO A 80 21.69 -15.85 -13.38
N ASP A 81 22.48 -16.17 -12.35
CA ASP A 81 23.73 -15.46 -12.02
C ASP A 81 24.70 -15.61 -13.20
N GLY A 82 24.71 -14.64 -14.12
CA GLY A 82 25.57 -14.75 -15.30
C GLY A 82 25.21 -13.85 -16.47
N ALA A 83 25.23 -12.53 -16.28
CA ALA A 83 25.58 -11.60 -17.33
C ALA A 83 26.73 -10.71 -16.82
N VAL A 84 27.92 -11.31 -16.75
CA VAL A 84 29.21 -10.60 -16.77
C VAL A 84 29.90 -10.89 -18.09
#